data_AF-A0A259KPI2-F1
#
_entry.id   AF-A0A259KPI2-F1
#
_cell.length_a   1.000
_cell.length_b   1.000
_cell.length_c   1.000
_cell.angle_alpha   90.00
_cell.angle_beta   90.00
_cell.angle_gamma   90.00
#
_symmetry.space_group_name_H-M   'P 1'
#
loop_
_entity.id
_entity.type
_entity.pdbx_description
1 polymer ?
#
loop_
_entity_poly.entity_id
_entity_poly.type
_entity_poly.pdbx_seq_one_letter_code
_entity_poly.pdbx_strand_id
1 'polypeptide(L)'
;MTDTSNVNDSARPSRRGFITAAAATAAGAAVIAAPAVHAQAPIKLKFQSTWPNKDIFHEYAGDFVRYVNQMAGGRVELELLAAGAVVPAFQVLDAVSSGIIDGGHGVSAYWYGKNKAFSLFGTAPAFGWDADELLGWVRYGGGQQLYDELTQQILKLNVVGMLTGPMPTQPLGWFKAEITSPDQMKGMKYRTVGLGADVFKEMGVAVTIVAGGEIVPAMDRGLLEGAEFNNPSSDTVLGFPDVAKVYMVQSYHQALECFEVLFNKTKFESLPKDVQAIIR
;
A
#
# COMPACT_ATOMS: atom_id res chain seq x y z
N MET A 1 -61.88 66.24 36.10
CA MET A 1 -62.58 65.12 35.44
C MET A 1 -61.66 64.67 34.31
N THR A 2 -60.80 63.69 34.61
CA THR A 2 -60.87 62.27 34.18
C THR A 2 -60.42 62.11 32.71
N ASP A 3 -59.21 61.61 32.45
CA ASP A 3 -58.84 60.19 32.19
C ASP A 3 -59.21 59.79 30.74
N THR A 4 -58.43 59.13 29.86
CA THR A 4 -57.45 58.04 29.99
C THR A 4 -56.69 57.82 28.64
N SER A 5 -55.40 57.43 28.73
CA SER A 5 -54.62 56.35 28.05
C SER A 5 -54.64 56.11 26.49
N ASN A 6 -53.45 56.08 25.84
CA ASN A 6 -52.63 54.92 25.33
C ASN A 6 -53.04 54.37 23.93
N VAL A 7 -52.20 53.92 22.97
CA VAL A 7 -50.78 53.50 22.86
C VAL A 7 -50.35 53.40 21.37
N ASN A 8 -49.03 53.51 21.12
CA ASN A 8 -48.15 53.16 19.97
C ASN A 8 -48.67 52.34 18.76
N ASP A 9 -48.17 52.66 17.55
CA ASP A 9 -47.08 51.89 16.89
C ASP A 9 -46.54 52.63 15.63
N SER A 10 -45.22 52.70 15.43
CA SER A 10 -44.63 53.25 14.18
C SER A 10 -43.50 52.36 13.65
N ALA A 11 -43.67 51.92 12.40
CA ALA A 11 -42.84 50.94 11.70
C ALA A 11 -41.58 51.56 11.04
N ARG A 12 -40.56 50.70 10.89
CA ARG A 12 -39.16 50.97 10.48
C ARG A 12 -38.96 51.54 9.06
N PRO A 13 -37.88 52.30 8.81
CA PRO A 13 -37.44 52.67 7.46
C PRO A 13 -36.47 51.65 6.81
N SER A 14 -36.47 51.62 5.47
CA SER A 14 -35.85 50.61 4.61
C SER A 14 -34.38 50.89 4.22
N ARG A 15 -33.61 49.80 4.00
CA ARG A 15 -32.15 49.72 3.82
C ARG A 15 -31.64 49.88 2.36
N ARG A 16 -32.05 50.88 1.59
CA ARG A 16 -31.61 51.02 0.17
C ARG A 16 -31.04 52.39 -0.24
N GLY A 17 -30.50 53.17 0.68
CA GLY A 17 -29.98 54.52 0.39
C GLY A 17 -28.47 54.75 0.56
N PHE A 18 -27.67 53.79 1.03
CA PHE A 18 -26.33 54.08 1.58
C PHE A 18 -25.13 53.79 0.65
N ILE A 19 -25.28 53.84 -0.69
CA ILE A 19 -24.14 53.65 -1.61
C ILE A 19 -23.70 54.92 -2.36
N THR A 20 -24.39 56.05 -2.21
CA THR A 20 -24.00 57.29 -2.90
C THR A 20 -23.72 58.41 -1.91
N ALA A 21 -22.45 58.54 -1.52
CA ALA A 21 -21.70 59.79 -1.27
C ALA A 21 -20.66 59.62 -0.16
N ALA A 22 -19.46 59.16 -0.52
CA ALA A 22 -18.24 59.47 0.21
C ALA A 22 -17.03 59.32 -0.74
N ALA A 23 -16.97 60.20 -1.73
CA ALA A 23 -15.75 60.41 -2.50
C ALA A 23 -14.94 61.55 -1.86
N ALA A 24 -13.63 61.35 -1.82
CA ALA A 24 -12.55 62.29 -1.46
C ALA A 24 -12.24 62.49 0.03
N THR A 25 -11.33 61.67 0.57
CA THR A 25 -10.11 62.13 1.28
C THR A 25 -9.19 60.95 1.62
N ALA A 26 -7.87 61.16 1.47
CA ALA A 26 -6.74 60.29 1.81
C ALA A 26 -6.44 59.09 0.86
N ALA A 27 -5.69 59.39 -0.21
CA ALA A 27 -4.88 58.40 -0.92
C ALA A 27 -3.70 57.98 -0.03
N GLY A 28 -3.94 56.97 0.82
CA GLY A 28 -2.94 56.22 1.56
C GLY A 28 -3.36 54.76 1.52
N ALA A 29 -3.24 54.13 0.35
CA ALA A 29 -3.47 52.70 0.22
C ALA A 29 -2.38 51.98 1.02
N ALA A 30 -2.68 51.64 2.28
CA ALA A 30 -2.00 50.56 2.96
C ALA A 30 -2.29 49.31 2.13
N VAL A 31 -1.38 48.96 1.22
CA VAL A 31 -1.31 47.63 0.64
C VAL A 31 -1.06 46.71 1.82
N ILE A 32 -2.13 46.11 2.33
CA ILE A 32 -2.02 44.94 3.19
C ILE A 32 -1.41 43.89 2.27
N ALA A 33 -0.08 43.82 2.26
CA ALA A 33 0.63 42.73 1.66
C ALA A 33 0.16 41.49 2.41
N ALA A 34 -0.74 40.72 1.81
CA ALA A 34 -1.01 39.37 2.25
C ALA A 34 0.36 38.69 2.40
N PRO A 35 0.66 38.05 3.54
CA PRO A 35 1.96 37.42 3.71
C PRO A 35 2.18 36.51 2.50
N ALA A 36 3.29 36.70 1.81
CA ALA A 36 3.72 35.78 0.78
C ALA A 36 3.82 34.42 1.46
N VAL A 37 2.84 33.56 1.24
CA VAL A 37 2.95 32.16 1.60
C VAL A 37 4.04 31.63 0.69
N HIS A 38 5.28 31.66 1.18
CA HIS A 38 6.37 30.95 0.54
C HIS A 38 5.95 29.48 0.56
N ALA A 39 5.47 28.99 -0.58
CA ALA A 39 5.22 27.57 -0.76
C ALA A 39 6.57 26.88 -0.57
N GLN A 40 6.79 26.31 0.61
CA GLN A 40 7.98 25.53 0.91
C GLN A 40 8.03 24.39 -0.10
N ALA A 41 9.22 24.14 -0.67
CA ALA A 41 9.38 23.05 -1.62
C ALA A 41 8.89 21.73 -0.99
N PRO A 42 8.21 20.86 -1.77
CA PRO A 42 7.67 19.61 -1.25
C PRO A 42 8.78 18.78 -0.60
N ILE A 43 8.45 18.11 0.50
CA ILE A 43 9.28 17.04 1.03
C ILE A 43 9.18 15.88 0.03
N LYS A 44 10.25 15.64 -0.73
CA LYS A 44 10.32 14.53 -1.67
C LYS A 44 10.70 13.25 -0.93
N LEU A 45 9.92 12.19 -1.13
CA LEU A 45 10.12 10.88 -0.51
C LEU A 45 10.23 9.82 -1.61
N LYS A 46 11.33 9.07 -1.61
CA LYS A 46 11.53 7.95 -2.55
C LYS A 46 10.70 6.75 -2.10
N PHE A 47 9.80 6.30 -2.95
CA PHE A 47 8.85 5.24 -2.64
C PHE A 47 8.99 4.09 -3.64
N GLN A 48 9.50 2.93 -3.23
CA GLN A 48 9.74 1.81 -4.15
C GLN A 48 8.77 0.66 -3.93
N SER A 49 8.11 0.21 -5.01
CA SER A 49 7.32 -1.03 -4.97
C SER A 49 8.20 -2.28 -5.15
N THR A 50 7.73 -3.44 -4.68
CA THR A 50 8.36 -4.74 -4.94
C THR A 50 7.99 -5.34 -6.30
N TRP A 51 7.21 -4.62 -7.11
CA TRP A 51 6.59 -5.12 -8.34
C TRP A 51 7.33 -4.66 -9.61
N PRO A 52 7.36 -5.49 -10.68
CA PRO A 52 7.83 -5.05 -11.99
C PRO A 52 7.02 -3.86 -12.51
N ASN A 53 7.64 -2.96 -13.26
CA ASN A 53 6.99 -1.73 -13.75
C ASN A 53 5.70 -1.98 -14.55
N LYS A 54 5.64 -3.09 -15.30
CA LYS A 54 4.46 -3.44 -16.11
C LYS A 54 3.32 -4.07 -15.30
N ASP A 55 3.57 -4.49 -14.06
CA ASP A 55 2.63 -5.26 -13.28
C ASP A 55 1.51 -4.38 -12.70
N ILE A 56 0.30 -4.94 -12.60
CA ILE A 56 -0.87 -4.21 -12.10
C ILE A 56 -0.73 -3.80 -10.62
N PHE A 57 0.11 -4.48 -9.83
CA PHE A 57 0.36 -4.08 -8.44
C PHE A 57 1.32 -2.88 -8.35
N HIS A 58 2.14 -2.64 -9.38
CA HIS A 58 2.88 -1.38 -9.50
C HIS A 58 1.93 -0.22 -9.78
N GLU A 59 0.94 -0.42 -10.66
CA GLU A 59 -0.14 0.54 -10.90
C GLU A 59 -0.93 0.80 -9.61
N TYR A 60 -1.26 -0.24 -8.85
CA TYR A 60 -1.93 -0.11 -7.56
C TYR A 60 -1.11 0.72 -6.55
N ALA A 61 0.21 0.53 -6.47
CA ALA A 61 1.08 1.42 -5.70
C ALA A 61 1.06 2.87 -6.22
N GLY A 62 0.92 3.05 -7.54
CA GLY A 62 0.74 4.33 -8.21
C GLY A 62 -0.53 5.06 -7.79
N ASP A 63 -1.63 4.34 -7.59
CA ASP A 63 -2.86 4.94 -7.07
C ASP A 63 -2.68 5.50 -5.66
N PHE A 64 -2.04 4.75 -4.76
CA PHE A 64 -1.70 5.24 -3.43
C PHE A 64 -0.85 6.52 -3.49
N VAL A 65 0.23 6.49 -4.27
CA VAL A 65 1.14 7.63 -4.46
C VAL A 65 0.39 8.84 -5.03
N ARG A 66 -0.46 8.63 -6.02
CA ARG A 66 -1.28 9.68 -6.64
C ARG A 66 -2.20 10.34 -5.63
N TYR A 67 -2.92 9.56 -4.81
CA TYR A 67 -3.82 10.11 -3.80
C TYR A 67 -3.08 10.89 -2.71
N VAL A 68 -1.96 10.35 -2.19
CA VAL A 68 -1.14 11.07 -1.21
C VAL A 68 -0.65 12.40 -1.76
N ASN A 69 -0.11 12.42 -2.99
CA ASN A 69 0.42 13.64 -3.60
C ASN A 69 -0.69 14.69 -3.85
N GLN A 70 -1.88 14.25 -4.28
CA GLN A 70 -3.04 15.13 -4.47
C GLN A 70 -3.55 15.73 -3.16
N MET A 71 -3.68 14.91 -2.12
CA MET A 71 -4.21 15.34 -0.81
C MET A 71 -3.19 16.14 0.00
N ALA A 72 -1.89 15.91 -0.19
CA ALA A 72 -0.84 16.62 0.53
C ALA A 72 -0.71 18.10 0.13
N GLY A 73 -1.37 18.56 -0.94
CA GLY A 73 -1.38 19.96 -1.34
C GLY A 73 0.01 20.52 -1.62
N GLY A 74 0.90 19.70 -2.21
CA GLY A 74 2.29 20.08 -2.53
C GLY A 74 3.26 20.10 -1.35
N ARG A 75 2.86 19.61 -0.16
CA ARG A 75 3.75 19.55 1.02
C ARG A 75 4.62 18.30 1.04
N VAL A 76 4.14 17.23 0.41
CA VAL A 76 4.86 15.97 0.20
C VAL A 76 4.70 15.57 -1.25
N GLU A 77 5.76 14.97 -1.79
CA GLU A 77 5.78 14.35 -3.11
C GLU A 77 6.41 12.96 -2.97
N LEU A 78 5.61 11.91 -3.10
CA LEU A 78 6.08 10.54 -3.23
C LEU A 78 6.51 10.30 -4.69
N GLU A 79 7.77 9.90 -4.87
CA GLU A 79 8.32 9.46 -6.15
C GLU A 79 8.23 7.93 -6.22
N LEU A 80 7.32 7.41 -7.04
CA LEU A 80 7.14 5.96 -7.21
C LEU A 80 8.24 5.37 -8.10
N LEU A 81 8.88 4.32 -7.59
CA LEU A 81 9.92 3.56 -8.26
C LEU A 81 9.53 2.08 -8.36
N ALA A 82 9.81 1.45 -9.50
CA ALA A 82 9.57 0.02 -9.70
C ALA A 82 10.61 -0.86 -8.98
N ALA A 83 10.35 -2.17 -8.90
CA ALA A 83 11.30 -3.13 -8.33
C ALA A 83 12.68 -3.03 -9.00
N GLY A 84 13.73 -3.02 -8.18
CA GLY A 84 15.12 -2.98 -8.67
C GLY A 84 15.64 -1.60 -9.08
N ALA A 85 14.82 -0.54 -9.00
CA ALA A 85 15.25 0.81 -9.35
C ALA A 85 16.33 1.36 -8.38
N VAL A 86 16.17 1.11 -7.08
CA VAL A 86 17.16 1.44 -6.03
C VAL A 86 17.69 0.18 -5.38
N VAL A 87 16.80 -0.72 -4.97
CA VAL A 87 17.16 -2.01 -4.35
C VAL A 87 16.34 -3.16 -4.94
N PRO A 88 16.84 -4.40 -4.91
CA PRO A 88 16.05 -5.59 -5.24
C PRO A 88 14.77 -5.70 -4.41
N ALA A 89 13.74 -6.36 -4.95
CA ALA A 89 12.41 -6.44 -4.32
C ALA A 89 12.44 -6.96 -2.87
N PHE A 90 13.21 -8.01 -2.60
CA PHE A 90 13.35 -8.58 -1.25
C PHE A 90 14.18 -7.73 -0.27
N GLN A 91 14.75 -6.60 -0.71
CA GLN A 91 15.51 -5.67 0.13
C GLN A 91 14.73 -4.38 0.46
N VAL A 92 13.50 -4.20 -0.04
CA VAL A 92 12.74 -2.96 0.17
C VAL A 92 12.51 -2.68 1.66
N LEU A 93 12.11 -3.67 2.47
CA LEU A 93 11.92 -3.48 3.91
C LEU A 93 13.19 -2.97 4.61
N ASP A 94 14.34 -3.56 4.31
CA ASP A 94 15.62 -3.16 4.90
C ASP A 94 16.04 -1.77 4.43
N ALA A 95 15.85 -1.47 3.15
CA ALA A 95 16.15 -0.16 2.58
C ALA A 95 15.27 0.95 3.14
N VAL A 96 13.99 0.66 3.41
CA VAL A 96 13.07 1.57 4.11
C VAL A 96 13.52 1.76 5.56
N SER A 97 13.81 0.67 6.27
CA SER A 97 14.30 0.72 7.66
C SER A 97 15.58 1.54 7.81
N SER A 98 16.55 1.37 6.90
CA SER A 98 17.81 2.11 6.91
C SER A 98 17.72 3.52 6.34
N GLY A 99 16.60 3.88 5.69
CA GLY A 99 16.40 5.19 5.05
C GLY A 99 17.14 5.37 3.71
N ILE A 100 17.51 4.27 3.02
CA ILE A 100 18.00 4.31 1.63
C ILE A 100 16.88 4.76 0.67
N ILE A 101 15.66 4.28 0.94
CA ILE A 101 14.40 4.77 0.39
C ILE A 101 13.49 5.16 1.57
N ASP A 102 12.55 6.06 1.34
CA ASP A 102 11.72 6.64 2.41
C ASP A 102 10.44 5.83 2.65
N GLY A 103 9.99 5.06 1.66
CA GLY A 103 8.87 4.14 1.79
C GLY A 103 8.82 3.10 0.67
N GLY A 104 7.81 2.24 0.72
CA GLY A 104 7.59 1.24 -0.31
C GLY A 104 6.24 0.56 -0.24
N HIS A 105 5.93 -0.20 -1.27
CA HIS A 105 4.71 -1.00 -1.37
C HIS A 105 5.08 -2.45 -1.73
N GLY A 106 4.44 -3.41 -1.09
CA GLY A 106 4.71 -4.82 -1.39
C GLY A 106 3.77 -5.76 -0.65
N VAL A 107 4.29 -6.93 -0.31
CA VAL A 107 3.60 -7.96 0.48
C VAL A 107 4.53 -8.42 1.59
N SER A 108 4.02 -8.53 2.82
CA SER A 108 4.85 -8.85 3.97
C SER A 108 5.49 -10.24 3.88
N ALA A 109 4.88 -11.17 3.15
CA ALA A 109 5.41 -12.52 2.93
C ALA A 109 6.80 -12.53 2.25
N TYR A 110 7.21 -11.45 1.58
CA TYR A 110 8.56 -11.32 1.03
C TYR A 110 9.64 -11.21 2.12
N TRP A 111 9.26 -10.80 3.34
CA TRP A 111 10.14 -10.73 4.49
C TRP A 111 10.22 -12.03 5.28
N TYR A 112 9.61 -13.11 4.78
CA TYR A 112 9.62 -14.45 5.39
C TYR A 112 11.03 -14.91 5.80
N GLY A 113 12.04 -14.65 4.96
CA GLY A 113 13.43 -15.01 5.24
C GLY A 113 14.04 -14.26 6.44
N LYS A 114 13.48 -13.10 6.80
CA LYS A 114 13.86 -12.34 8.00
C LYS A 114 13.14 -12.86 9.24
N ASN A 115 11.84 -13.11 9.13
CA ASN A 115 11.05 -13.77 10.17
C ASN A 115 9.79 -14.42 9.55
N LYS A 116 9.57 -15.71 9.81
CA LYS A 116 8.42 -16.44 9.28
C LYS A 116 7.06 -15.84 9.70
N ALA A 117 7.00 -15.13 10.82
CA ALA A 117 5.79 -14.48 11.32
C ALA A 117 5.25 -13.42 10.35
N PHE A 118 6.07 -12.85 9.46
CA PHE A 118 5.59 -11.91 8.44
C PHE A 118 4.53 -12.52 7.52
N SER A 119 4.60 -13.83 7.26
CA SER A 119 3.61 -14.53 6.46
C SER A 119 2.22 -14.53 7.11
N LEU A 120 2.11 -14.40 8.44
CA LEU A 120 0.82 -14.34 9.13
C LEU A 120 0.03 -13.07 8.80
N PHE A 121 0.71 -12.04 8.30
CA PHE A 121 0.11 -10.76 7.94
C PHE A 121 -0.10 -10.62 6.42
N GLY A 122 0.69 -11.34 5.63
CA GLY A 122 0.71 -11.20 4.18
C GLY A 122 0.00 -12.34 3.47
N THR A 123 0.27 -13.59 3.85
CA THR A 123 -0.25 -14.80 3.19
C THR A 123 -0.56 -15.83 4.27
N ALA A 124 -1.51 -15.49 5.15
CA ALA A 124 -1.76 -16.27 6.35
C ALA A 124 -2.26 -17.68 5.99
N PRO A 125 -1.98 -18.70 6.82
CA PRO A 125 -2.57 -20.02 6.64
C PRO A 125 -4.11 -19.96 6.63
N ALA A 126 -4.73 -20.90 5.93
CA ALA A 126 -6.19 -21.00 5.80
C ALA A 126 -6.85 -21.42 7.13
N PHE A 127 -7.07 -20.46 8.03
CA PHE A 127 -7.77 -20.68 9.30
C PHE A 127 -9.26 -20.32 9.24
N GLY A 128 -9.82 -20.21 8.03
CA GLY A 128 -11.23 -19.92 7.80
C GLY A 128 -11.57 -18.45 7.63
N TRP A 129 -10.58 -17.55 7.64
CA TRP A 129 -10.78 -16.15 7.25
C TRP A 129 -10.74 -15.98 5.74
N ASP A 130 -11.47 -14.98 5.24
CA ASP A 130 -11.19 -14.36 3.95
C ASP A 130 -10.23 -13.16 4.06
N ALA A 131 -9.90 -12.56 2.92
CA ALA A 131 -8.93 -11.47 2.86
C ALA A 131 -9.43 -10.17 3.53
N ASP A 132 -10.73 -9.89 3.43
CA ASP A 132 -11.35 -8.72 4.05
C ASP A 132 -11.41 -8.90 5.57
N GLU A 133 -11.67 -10.11 6.05
CA GLU A 133 -11.64 -10.47 7.47
C GLU A 133 -10.23 -10.35 8.06
N LEU A 134 -9.18 -10.78 7.33
CA LEU A 134 -7.80 -10.55 7.74
C LEU A 134 -7.53 -9.05 7.91
N LEU A 135 -7.88 -8.24 6.90
CA LEU A 135 -7.65 -6.80 6.96
C LEU A 135 -8.50 -6.13 8.06
N GLY A 136 -9.72 -6.62 8.28
CA GLY A 136 -10.59 -6.21 9.38
C GLY A 136 -9.96 -6.51 10.75
N TRP A 137 -9.38 -7.70 10.92
CA TRP A 137 -8.63 -8.06 12.13
C TRP A 137 -7.39 -7.16 12.33
N VAL A 138 -6.68 -6.81 11.26
CA VAL A 138 -5.55 -5.86 11.35
C VAL A 138 -6.02 -4.49 11.83
N ARG A 139 -7.11 -3.97 11.28
CA ARG A 139 -7.64 -2.64 11.59
C ARG A 139 -8.32 -2.54 12.95
N TYR A 140 -9.05 -3.57 13.35
CA TYR A 140 -9.98 -3.51 14.49
C TYR A 140 -9.79 -4.63 15.52
N GLY A 141 -9.08 -5.70 15.18
CA GLY A 141 -8.97 -6.93 15.98
C GLY A 141 -7.62 -7.15 16.66
N GLY A 142 -6.71 -6.15 16.64
CA GLY A 142 -5.41 -6.24 17.29
C GLY A 142 -4.24 -6.60 16.36
N GLY A 143 -4.50 -6.85 15.07
CA GLY A 143 -3.45 -7.29 14.14
C GLY A 143 -2.37 -6.23 13.87
N GLN A 144 -2.73 -4.93 13.82
CA GLN A 144 -1.74 -3.87 13.67
C GLN A 144 -0.75 -3.82 14.86
N GLN A 145 -1.24 -4.02 16.09
CA GLN A 145 -0.38 -4.04 17.28
C GLN A 145 0.63 -5.19 17.23
N LEU A 146 0.21 -6.36 16.76
CA LEU A 146 1.09 -7.51 16.57
C LEU A 146 2.08 -7.30 15.43
N TYR A 147 1.67 -6.64 14.34
CA TYR A 147 2.57 -6.26 13.25
C TYR A 147 3.63 -5.25 13.71
N ASP A 148 3.22 -4.24 14.49
CA ASP A 148 4.11 -3.25 15.08
C ASP A 148 5.05 -3.88 16.12
N GLU A 149 4.57 -4.84 16.92
CA GLU A 149 5.41 -5.62 17.85
C GLU A 149 6.47 -6.40 17.08
N LEU A 150 6.09 -7.15 16.04
CA LEU A 150 7.02 -7.91 15.22
C LEU A 150 8.08 -6.99 14.60
N THR A 151 7.65 -5.94 13.91
CA THR A 151 8.56 -5.08 13.15
C THR A 151 9.43 -4.21 14.04
N GLN A 152 8.85 -3.53 15.04
CA GLN A 152 9.54 -2.50 15.81
C GLN A 152 10.13 -3.03 17.13
N GLN A 153 9.48 -4.00 17.79
CA GLN A 153 9.91 -4.48 19.10
C GLN A 153 10.77 -5.74 19.01
N ILE A 154 10.39 -6.71 18.18
CA ILE A 154 11.14 -7.96 18.02
C ILE A 154 12.31 -7.76 17.06
N LEU A 155 12.03 -7.26 15.85
CA LEU A 155 13.04 -7.10 14.80
C LEU A 155 13.79 -5.77 14.83
N LYS A 156 13.33 -4.82 15.64
CA LYS A 156 13.94 -3.47 15.80
C LYS A 156 14.10 -2.71 14.48
N LEU A 157 13.18 -2.91 13.55
CA LEU A 157 13.14 -2.19 12.28
C LEU A 157 12.60 -0.77 12.49
N ASN A 158 13.21 0.20 11.82
CA ASN A 158 12.80 1.60 11.88
C ASN A 158 11.73 1.89 10.82
N VAL A 159 10.61 1.19 10.90
CA VAL A 159 9.52 1.25 9.90
C VAL A 159 8.15 1.43 10.55
N VAL A 160 7.26 2.10 9.83
CA VAL A 160 5.81 2.05 10.04
C VAL A 160 5.23 1.31 8.85
N GLY A 161 4.54 0.20 9.11
CA GLY A 161 3.85 -0.57 8.07
C GLY A 161 2.34 -0.52 8.26
N MET A 162 1.62 -0.43 7.14
CA MET A 162 0.17 -0.38 7.09
C MET A 162 -0.29 -1.45 6.09
N LEU A 163 -1.05 -2.44 6.56
CA LEU A 163 -1.59 -3.44 5.65
C LEU A 163 -2.78 -2.89 4.86
N THR A 164 -2.87 -3.30 3.61
CA THR A 164 -3.85 -2.82 2.63
C THR A 164 -4.10 -3.91 1.57
N GLY A 165 -4.96 -3.63 0.59
CA GLY A 165 -5.15 -4.50 -0.57
C GLY A 165 -5.47 -5.94 -0.18
N PRO A 166 -6.66 -6.21 0.38
CA PRO A 166 -7.08 -7.59 0.64
C PRO A 166 -7.22 -8.30 -0.71
N MET A 167 -6.50 -9.41 -0.86
CA MET A 167 -6.49 -10.22 -2.08
C MET A 167 -7.13 -11.58 -1.80
N PRO A 168 -8.11 -12.01 -2.61
CA PRO A 168 -8.78 -13.30 -2.42
C PRO A 168 -7.83 -14.46 -2.73
N THR A 169 -8.35 -15.68 -2.59
CA THR A 169 -7.61 -16.92 -2.84
C THR A 169 -6.85 -16.91 -4.16
N GLN A 170 -5.56 -17.20 -4.08
CA GLN A 170 -4.65 -17.25 -5.20
C GLN A 170 -4.66 -18.64 -5.87
N PRO A 171 -4.28 -18.73 -7.16
CA PRO A 171 -4.17 -20.00 -7.86
C PRO A 171 -3.07 -20.88 -7.25
N LEU A 172 -3.14 -22.19 -7.45
CA LEU A 172 -1.95 -23.05 -7.32
C LEU A 172 -0.89 -22.69 -8.37
N GLY A 173 -1.28 -21.97 -9.42
CA GLY A 173 -0.38 -21.28 -10.33
C GLY A 173 -0.32 -21.95 -11.71
N TRP A 174 0.79 -21.71 -12.39
CA TRP A 174 1.02 -22.09 -13.77
C TRP A 174 1.95 -23.29 -13.88
N PHE A 175 1.56 -24.26 -14.71
CA PHE A 175 2.25 -25.51 -14.90
C PHE A 175 2.33 -25.88 -16.39
N LYS A 176 3.34 -26.68 -16.75
CA LYS A 176 3.47 -27.25 -18.09
C LYS A 176 2.48 -28.40 -18.35
N ALA A 177 2.08 -29.10 -17.29
CA ALA A 177 1.11 -30.18 -17.32
C ALA A 177 0.17 -30.07 -16.11
N GLU A 178 -1.02 -30.66 -16.21
CA GLU A 178 -2.00 -30.66 -15.13
C GLU A 178 -1.51 -31.43 -13.90
N ILE A 179 -1.77 -30.87 -12.72
CA ILE A 179 -1.46 -31.48 -11.43
C ILE A 179 -2.74 -32.08 -10.85
N THR A 180 -2.85 -33.39 -10.94
CA THR A 180 -4.02 -34.18 -10.50
C THR A 180 -3.80 -34.89 -9.16
N SER A 181 -2.56 -34.96 -8.66
CA SER A 181 -2.26 -35.54 -7.35
C SER A 181 -1.06 -34.87 -6.67
N PRO A 182 -1.00 -34.86 -5.31
CA PRO A 182 0.14 -34.32 -4.58
C PRO A 182 1.48 -35.00 -4.91
N ASP A 183 1.46 -36.30 -5.26
CA ASP A 183 2.67 -37.05 -5.60
C ASP A 183 3.39 -36.49 -6.84
N GLN A 184 2.66 -35.87 -7.78
CA GLN A 184 3.25 -35.24 -8.97
C GLN A 184 4.09 -34.00 -8.63
N MET A 185 3.89 -33.40 -7.45
CA MET A 185 4.68 -32.26 -7.01
C MET A 185 5.96 -32.66 -6.27
N LYS A 186 6.12 -33.92 -5.86
CA LYS A 186 7.34 -34.38 -5.18
C LYS A 186 8.55 -34.24 -6.10
N GLY A 187 9.56 -33.52 -5.63
CA GLY A 187 10.78 -33.18 -6.38
C GLY A 187 10.60 -32.08 -7.44
N MET A 188 9.38 -31.60 -7.68
CA MET A 188 9.10 -30.55 -8.66
C MET A 188 9.75 -29.24 -8.23
N LYS A 189 10.39 -28.55 -9.17
CA LYS A 189 10.94 -27.19 -8.96
C LYS A 189 9.81 -26.19 -8.99
N TYR A 190 9.25 -25.87 -7.83
CA TYR A 190 8.08 -25.00 -7.71
C TYR A 190 8.45 -23.67 -7.05
N ARG A 191 7.91 -22.57 -7.57
CA ARG A 191 8.06 -21.26 -6.92
C ARG A 191 6.81 -20.93 -6.11
N THR A 192 7.03 -20.65 -4.83
CA THR A 192 6.03 -20.02 -3.96
C THR A 192 6.70 -19.13 -2.91
N VAL A 193 5.92 -18.43 -2.08
CA VAL A 193 6.39 -17.54 -1.01
C VAL A 193 5.79 -17.85 0.36
N GLY A 194 6.30 -17.17 1.39
CA GLY A 194 5.75 -17.22 2.74
C GLY A 194 5.76 -18.61 3.36
N LEU A 195 4.77 -18.89 4.21
CA LEU A 195 4.61 -20.20 4.85
C LEU A 195 4.22 -21.31 3.86
N GLY A 196 3.68 -20.95 2.69
CA GLY A 196 3.46 -21.91 1.59
C GLY A 196 4.76 -22.63 1.20
N ALA A 197 5.90 -21.92 1.24
CA ALA A 197 7.20 -22.51 0.97
C ALA A 197 7.57 -23.63 1.96
N ASP A 198 7.21 -23.52 3.23
CA ASP A 198 7.44 -24.59 4.21
C ASP A 198 6.49 -25.76 3.98
N VAL A 199 5.20 -25.50 3.74
CA VAL A 199 4.20 -26.54 3.47
C VAL A 199 4.62 -27.40 2.27
N PHE A 200 4.99 -26.79 1.15
CA PHE A 200 5.40 -27.53 -0.03
C PHE A 200 6.74 -28.25 0.15
N LYS A 201 7.69 -27.70 0.91
CA LYS A 201 8.93 -28.43 1.25
C LYS A 201 8.64 -29.70 2.04
N GLU A 202 7.76 -29.63 3.05
CA GLU A 202 7.33 -30.80 3.83
C GLU A 202 6.59 -31.83 2.96
N MET A 203 5.89 -31.38 1.92
CA MET A 203 5.28 -32.27 0.90
C MET A 203 6.31 -32.88 -0.07
N GLY A 204 7.59 -32.54 0.05
CA GLY A 204 8.68 -33.07 -0.78
C GLY A 204 8.94 -32.28 -2.07
N VAL A 205 8.40 -31.06 -2.21
CA VAL A 205 8.58 -30.19 -3.37
C VAL A 205 9.91 -29.43 -3.29
N ALA A 206 10.59 -29.25 -4.42
CA ALA A 206 11.83 -28.46 -4.49
C ALA A 206 11.50 -26.96 -4.62
N VAL A 207 11.17 -26.32 -3.50
CA VAL A 207 10.72 -24.92 -3.50
C VAL A 207 11.88 -23.93 -3.73
N THR A 208 11.68 -23.01 -4.67
CA THR A 208 12.59 -21.87 -4.92
C THR A 208 11.85 -20.55 -4.72
N ILE A 209 12.44 -19.61 -4.00
CA ILE A 209 11.84 -18.29 -3.74
C ILE A 209 12.54 -17.24 -4.60
N VAL A 210 11.81 -16.63 -5.52
CA VAL A 210 12.26 -15.51 -6.36
C VAL A 210 11.19 -14.42 -6.44
N ALA A 211 11.63 -13.19 -6.73
CA ALA A 211 10.75 -12.04 -6.88
C ALA A 211 9.89 -12.14 -8.16
N GLY A 212 8.76 -11.44 -8.21
CA GLY A 212 7.80 -11.52 -9.34
C GLY A 212 8.43 -11.38 -10.74
N GLY A 213 9.36 -10.43 -10.89
CA GLY A 213 10.04 -10.18 -12.17
C GLY A 213 10.98 -11.31 -12.64
N GLU A 214 11.32 -12.25 -11.78
CA GLU A 214 12.27 -13.34 -12.07
C GLU A 214 11.57 -14.67 -12.37
N ILE A 215 10.26 -14.79 -12.10
CA ILE A 215 9.51 -16.05 -12.20
C ILE A 215 9.44 -16.53 -13.64
N VAL A 216 8.89 -15.72 -14.55
CA VAL A 216 8.72 -16.09 -15.97
C VAL A 216 10.07 -16.42 -16.63
N PRO A 217 11.15 -15.61 -16.48
CA PRO A 217 12.48 -15.98 -16.96
C PRO A 217 13.06 -17.26 -16.35
N ALA A 218 12.70 -17.61 -15.12
CA ALA A 218 13.14 -18.86 -14.49
C ALA A 218 12.36 -20.08 -15.01
N MET A 219 11.06 -19.93 -15.28
CA MET A 219 10.23 -20.96 -15.93
C MET A 219 10.68 -21.23 -17.38
N ASP A 220 10.94 -20.17 -18.15
CA ASP A 220 11.41 -20.26 -19.54
C ASP A 220 12.73 -21.05 -19.66
N ARG A 221 13.68 -20.76 -18.76
CA ARG A 221 14.98 -21.45 -18.68
C ARG A 221 14.92 -22.85 -18.05
N GLY A 222 13.73 -23.33 -17.66
CA GLY A 222 13.55 -24.64 -17.02
C GLY A 222 14.14 -24.75 -15.61
N LEU A 223 14.40 -23.62 -14.96
CA LEU A 223 14.78 -23.58 -13.54
C LEU A 223 13.57 -23.83 -12.64
N LEU A 224 12.37 -23.47 -13.10
CA LEU A 224 11.09 -23.76 -12.48
C LEU A 224 10.22 -24.61 -13.42
N GLU A 225 9.49 -25.55 -12.85
CA GLU A 225 8.53 -26.41 -13.54
C GLU A 225 7.08 -25.97 -13.29
N GLY A 226 6.85 -25.26 -12.18
CA GLY A 226 5.60 -24.56 -11.89
C GLY A 226 5.83 -23.36 -10.98
N ALA A 227 4.90 -22.41 -11.00
CA ALA A 227 4.97 -21.24 -10.14
C ALA A 227 3.60 -20.58 -9.96
N GLU A 228 3.36 -20.05 -8.77
CA GLU A 228 2.30 -19.07 -8.51
C GLU A 228 2.86 -17.64 -8.55
N PHE A 229 1.96 -16.66 -8.76
CA PHE A 229 2.23 -15.27 -8.41
C PHE A 229 1.05 -14.57 -7.73
N ASN A 230 -0.09 -14.39 -8.41
CA ASN A 230 -1.25 -13.81 -7.72
C ASN A 230 -2.62 -14.08 -8.36
N ASN A 231 -2.84 -13.60 -9.59
CA ASN A 231 -4.15 -13.60 -10.22
C ASN A 231 -4.04 -13.49 -11.75
N PRO A 232 -5.08 -13.84 -12.51
CA PRO A 232 -5.00 -13.90 -13.97
C PRO A 232 -4.57 -12.58 -14.62
N SER A 233 -4.97 -11.44 -14.06
CA SER A 233 -4.65 -10.12 -14.62
C SER A 233 -3.15 -9.83 -14.51
N SER A 234 -2.57 -9.99 -13.31
CA SER A 234 -1.13 -9.82 -13.09
C SER A 234 -0.33 -10.87 -13.87
N ASP A 235 -0.68 -12.15 -13.72
CA ASP A 235 0.05 -13.26 -14.31
C ASP A 235 0.11 -13.16 -15.84
N THR A 236 -0.98 -12.73 -16.48
CA THR A 236 -1.03 -12.51 -17.93
C THR A 236 -0.08 -11.40 -18.35
N VAL A 237 -0.07 -10.27 -17.66
CA VAL A 237 0.80 -9.12 -17.98
C VAL A 237 2.28 -9.46 -17.74
N LEU A 238 2.57 -10.30 -16.75
CA LEU A 238 3.93 -10.79 -16.50
C LEU A 238 4.42 -11.76 -17.57
N GLY A 239 3.53 -12.48 -18.25
CA GLY A 239 3.85 -13.39 -19.36
C GLY A 239 3.86 -14.87 -18.96
N PHE A 240 3.19 -15.23 -17.85
CA PHE A 240 3.05 -16.64 -17.46
C PHE A 240 2.44 -17.53 -18.57
N PRO A 241 1.41 -17.08 -19.31
CA PRO A 241 0.85 -17.88 -20.41
C PRO A 241 1.85 -18.22 -21.52
N ASP A 242 2.96 -17.49 -21.65
CA ASP A 242 3.96 -17.73 -22.70
C ASP A 242 4.83 -18.96 -22.38
N VAL A 243 5.01 -19.27 -21.09
CA VAL A 243 5.94 -20.33 -20.60
C VAL A 243 5.22 -21.56 -20.02
N ALA A 244 3.93 -21.42 -19.70
CA ALA A 244 3.09 -22.48 -19.15
C ALA A 244 1.64 -22.31 -19.65
N LYS A 245 0.94 -23.44 -19.85
CA LYS A 245 -0.40 -23.44 -20.47
C LYS A 245 -1.52 -23.93 -19.55
N VAL A 246 -1.17 -24.51 -18.41
CA VAL A 246 -2.13 -24.98 -17.43
C VAL A 246 -2.13 -24.03 -16.24
N TYR A 247 -3.28 -23.41 -15.97
CA TYR A 247 -3.48 -22.53 -14.82
C TYR A 247 -4.39 -23.22 -13.81
N MET A 248 -3.80 -23.70 -12.71
CA MET A 248 -4.51 -24.41 -11.66
C MET A 248 -5.13 -23.40 -10.70
N VAL A 249 -6.44 -23.16 -10.85
CA VAL A 249 -7.19 -22.21 -10.04
C VAL A 249 -7.43 -22.71 -8.62
N GLN A 250 -7.57 -21.78 -7.68
CA GLN A 250 -7.90 -21.99 -6.27
C GLN A 250 -6.98 -22.95 -5.50
N SER A 251 -6.19 -22.42 -4.57
CA SER A 251 -5.35 -23.23 -3.70
C SER A 251 -5.36 -22.76 -2.25
N TYR A 252 -5.25 -23.70 -1.32
CA TYR A 252 -5.25 -23.42 0.12
C TYR A 252 -3.92 -22.91 0.67
N HIS A 253 -2.82 -22.99 -0.11
CA HIS A 253 -1.51 -22.53 0.36
C HIS A 253 -1.43 -20.99 0.48
N GLN A 254 -2.25 -20.27 -0.28
CA GLN A 254 -2.48 -18.82 -0.19
C GLN A 254 -3.99 -18.57 -0.33
N ALA A 255 -4.74 -18.91 0.72
CA ALA A 255 -6.19 -18.74 0.76
C ALA A 255 -6.63 -17.27 0.75
N LEU A 256 -5.75 -16.38 1.19
CA LEU A 256 -5.93 -14.94 1.27
C LEU A 256 -4.56 -14.25 1.23
N GLU A 257 -4.53 -12.98 0.88
CA GLU A 257 -3.35 -12.14 1.01
C GLU A 257 -3.70 -10.70 1.42
N CYS A 258 -2.73 -10.00 1.99
CA CYS A 258 -2.75 -8.55 2.17
C CYS A 258 -1.43 -7.94 1.71
N PHE A 259 -1.54 -6.82 1.00
CA PHE A 259 -0.41 -5.96 0.70
C PHE A 259 -0.04 -5.07 1.89
N GLU A 260 1.07 -4.36 1.74
CA GLU A 260 1.58 -3.44 2.73
C GLU A 260 2.15 -2.18 2.09
N VAL A 261 1.98 -1.07 2.80
CA VAL A 261 2.68 0.17 2.59
C VAL A 261 3.63 0.38 3.76
N LEU A 262 4.90 0.63 3.46
CA LEU A 262 5.97 0.86 4.43
C LEU A 262 6.46 2.30 4.33
N PHE A 263 6.80 2.90 5.46
CA PHE A 263 7.57 4.14 5.53
C PHE A 263 8.68 4.02 6.57
N ASN A 264 9.81 4.69 6.33
CA ASN A 264 10.83 4.86 7.35
C ASN A 264 10.20 5.60 8.53
N LYS A 265 10.26 5.03 9.73
CA LYS A 265 9.52 5.54 10.88
C LYS A 265 9.99 6.94 11.29
N THR A 266 11.31 7.16 11.34
CA THR A 266 11.85 8.50 11.66
C THR A 266 11.39 9.56 10.67
N LYS A 267 11.40 9.26 9.37
CA LYS A 267 10.91 10.17 8.33
C LYS A 267 9.40 10.41 8.47
N PHE A 268 8.61 9.35 8.59
CA PHE A 268 7.16 9.43 8.74
C PHE A 268 6.77 10.28 9.95
N GLU A 269 7.40 10.06 11.11
CA GLU A 269 7.10 10.79 12.35
C GLU A 269 7.48 12.28 12.28
N SER A 270 8.43 12.65 11.42
CA SER A 270 8.82 14.05 11.17
C SER A 270 7.84 14.82 10.28
N LEU A 271 6.95 14.13 9.56
CA LEU A 271 5.96 14.77 8.70
C LEU A 271 4.91 15.51 9.54
N PRO A 272 4.25 16.56 8.99
CA PRO A 272 3.08 17.17 9.64
C PRO A 272 2.01 16.13 9.99
N LYS A 273 1.32 16.31 11.12
CA LYS A 273 0.37 15.30 11.62
C LYS A 273 -0.79 15.02 10.68
N ASP A 274 -1.25 16.02 9.95
CA ASP A 274 -2.29 15.85 8.94
C ASP A 274 -1.77 15.13 7.69
N VAL A 275 -0.49 15.30 7.33
CA VAL A 275 0.17 14.51 6.28
C VAL A 275 0.34 13.04 6.71
N GLN A 276 0.71 12.79 7.97
CA GLN A 276 0.74 11.43 8.53
C GLN A 276 -0.65 10.77 8.44
N ALA A 277 -1.73 11.54 8.61
CA ALA A 277 -3.10 11.05 8.49
C ALA A 277 -3.52 10.83 7.03
N ILE A 278 -3.07 11.65 6.08
CA ILE A 278 -3.30 11.44 4.63
C ILE A 278 -2.66 10.13 4.13
N ILE A 279 -1.51 9.77 4.69
CA ILE A 279 -0.79 8.53 4.34
C ILE A 279 -1.48 7.27 4.91
N ARG A 280 -2.23 7.40 6.02
CA ARG A 280 -2.89 6.29 6.72
C ARG A 280 -4.30 6.02 6.20
#